data_AF-A0A149VTT0-F1
#
_entry.id   AF-A0A149VTT0-F1
#
_cell.length_a   1.000
_cell.length_b   1.000
_cell.length_c   1.000
_cell.angle_alpha   90.00
_cell.angle_beta   90.00
_cell.angle_gamma   90.00
#
_symmetry.space_group_name_H-M   'P 1'
#
loop_
_entity.id
_entity.type
_entity.pdbx_description
1 polymer ?
#
loop_
_entity_poly.entity_id
_entity_poly.type
_entity_poly.pdbx_seq_one_letter_code
_entity_poly.pdbx_strand_id
1 'polypeptide(L)'
;MGIKKIDVEKVATAIEADAGEAFLDLRQALAEAKAGLGRVTTPEQIIVRQAREKTGLTQSAFAERIETPVATLRDWEQGRFSPPGGVLCLLRLIIKHPELSQELSTA
;
A
#
# COMPACT_ATOMS: atom_id res chain seq x y z
N MET A 1 7.63 -2.07 14.24
CA MET A 1 7.91 -0.85 15.02
C MET A 1 7.08 0.26 14.40
N GLY A 2 5.99 0.68 15.07
CA GLY A 2 5.03 1.62 14.46
C GLY A 2 5.47 3.08 14.63
N ILE A 3 5.11 3.93 13.67
CA ILE A 3 5.34 5.39 13.66
C ILE A 3 5.01 6.07 15.00
N LYS A 4 4.05 5.54 15.77
CA LYS A 4 3.69 6.06 17.11
C LYS A 4 4.83 6.07 18.14
N LYS A 5 5.86 5.23 17.97
CA LYS A 5 6.97 5.08 18.93
C LYS A 5 8.25 5.83 18.55
N ILE A 6 8.24 6.63 17.47
CA ILE A 6 9.44 7.34 17.03
C ILE A 6 9.74 8.56 17.92
N ASP A 7 11.02 8.84 18.09
CA ASP A 7 11.52 10.11 18.58
C ASP A 7 11.68 11.04 17.38
N VAL A 8 10.87 12.11 17.33
CA VAL A 8 10.76 13.00 16.16
C VAL A 8 12.08 13.73 15.91
N GLU A 9 12.74 14.23 16.96
CA GLU A 9 13.99 14.98 16.80
C GLU A 9 15.13 14.08 16.33
N LYS A 10 15.23 12.87 16.90
CA LYS A 10 16.25 11.91 16.47
C LYS A 10 16.08 11.51 15.00
N VAL A 11 14.84 11.31 14.57
CA VAL A 11 14.53 10.97 13.16
C VAL A 11 14.80 12.16 12.24
N ALA A 12 14.34 13.37 12.59
CA ALA A 12 14.58 14.57 11.79
C ALA A 12 16.07 14.83 11.59
N THR A 13 16.85 14.77 12.67
CA THR A 13 18.31 14.98 12.63
C THR A 13 19.00 13.95 11.74
N ALA A 14 18.59 12.68 11.80
CA ALA A 14 19.17 11.64 10.95
C ALA A 14 18.86 11.85 9.45
N ILE A 15 17.63 12.29 9.13
CA ILE A 15 17.22 12.59 7.75
C ILE A 15 17.99 13.80 7.22
N GLU A 16 18.05 14.89 7.98
CA GLU A 16 18.77 16.12 7.59
C GLU A 16 20.27 15.86 7.40
N ALA A 17 20.87 15.01 8.25
CA ALA A 17 22.27 14.60 8.11
C ALA A 17 22.54 13.79 6.83
N ASP A 18 21.63 12.88 6.46
CA ASP A 18 21.75 12.07 5.23
C ASP A 18 21.47 12.89 3.97
N ALA A 19 20.50 13.80 4.02
CA ALA A 19 20.15 14.70 2.92
C ALA A 19 21.18 15.83 2.73
N GLY A 20 21.92 16.20 3.77
CA GLY A 20 22.88 17.31 3.75
C GLY A 20 22.23 18.71 3.81
N GLU A 21 20.93 18.79 4.08
CA GLU A 21 20.18 20.04 4.20
C GLU A 21 19.10 19.95 5.29
N ALA A 22 18.70 21.12 5.80
CA ALA A 22 17.62 21.22 6.77
C ALA A 22 16.27 21.39 6.06
N PHE A 23 15.23 20.77 6.62
CA PHE A 23 13.87 20.84 6.09
C PHE A 23 12.97 21.62 7.04
N LEU A 24 12.45 22.76 6.60
CA LEU A 24 11.68 23.70 7.44
C LEU A 24 10.51 23.01 8.19
N ASP A 25 9.74 22.18 7.47
CA ASP A 25 8.51 21.58 7.99
C ASP A 25 8.66 20.11 8.40
N LEU A 26 9.86 19.53 8.35
CA LEU A 26 10.06 18.09 8.59
C LEU A 26 9.63 17.66 9.99
N ARG A 27 9.95 18.46 11.01
CA ARG A 27 9.57 18.18 12.40
C ARG A 27 8.06 18.19 12.57
N GLN A 28 7.37 19.15 11.96
CA GLN A 28 5.92 19.24 11.96
C GLN A 28 5.30 18.04 11.23
N ALA A 29 5.79 17.69 10.04
CA ALA A 29 5.31 16.54 9.27
C ALA A 29 5.49 15.21 10.03
N LEU A 30 6.63 15.01 10.71
CA LEU A 30 6.89 13.84 11.53
C LEU A 30 5.99 13.79 12.78
N ALA A 31 5.70 14.93 13.40
CA ALA A 31 4.76 15.03 14.51
C ALA A 31 3.33 14.69 14.10
N GLU A 32 2.88 15.19 12.95
CA GLU A 32 1.58 14.87 12.35
C GLU A 32 1.47 13.37 12.01
N ALA A 33 2.49 12.82 11.34
CA ALA A 33 2.56 11.39 11.05
C ALA A 33 2.51 10.54 12.33
N LYS A 34 3.25 10.95 13.38
CA LYS A 34 3.23 10.30 14.71
C LYS A 34 1.85 10.35 15.36
N ALA A 35 1.13 11.45 15.20
CA ALA A 35 -0.26 11.62 15.64
C ALA A 35 -1.27 10.85 14.79
N GLY A 36 -0.84 10.26 13.66
CA GLY A 36 -1.72 9.56 12.72
C GLY A 36 -2.55 10.50 11.85
N LEU A 37 -2.11 11.74 11.69
CA LEU A 37 -2.71 12.71 10.79
C LEU A 37 -2.23 12.48 9.36
N GLY A 38 -3.10 12.74 8.39
CA GLY A 38 -2.81 12.56 6.97
C GLY A 38 -3.21 11.18 6.42
N ARG A 39 -2.70 10.85 5.23
CA ARG A 39 -3.07 9.62 4.53
C ARG A 39 -2.38 8.42 5.16
N VAL A 40 -3.18 7.50 5.70
CA VAL A 40 -2.69 6.19 6.18
C VAL A 40 -2.77 5.17 5.05
N THR A 41 -1.67 4.47 4.80
CA THR A 41 -1.65 3.32 3.89
C THR A 41 -1.78 2.04 4.70
N THR A 42 -2.83 1.24 4.44
CA THR A 42 -3.08 0.01 5.21
C THR A 42 -2.27 -1.17 4.65
N PRO A 43 -1.95 -2.20 5.47
CA PRO A 43 -1.32 -3.42 4.99
C PRO A 43 -2.12 -4.09 3.86
N GLU A 44 -3.45 -4.09 3.96
CA GLU A 44 -4.36 -4.64 2.95
C GLU A 44 -4.25 -3.88 1.63
N GLN A 45 -4.20 -2.55 1.69
CA GLN A 45 -4.00 -1.70 0.52
C GLN A 45 -2.67 -2.00 -0.18
N ILE A 46 -1.60 -2.21 0.58
CA ILE A 46 -0.27 -2.58 0.04
C ILE A 46 -0.34 -3.94 -0.67
N ILE A 47 -0.99 -4.93 -0.06
CA ILE A 47 -1.15 -6.28 -0.63
C ILE A 47 -1.87 -6.21 -1.98
N VAL A 48 -2.95 -5.44 -2.09
CA VAL A 48 -3.73 -5.32 -3.33
C VAL A 48 -2.87 -4.73 -4.45
N ARG A 49 -2.17 -3.62 -4.18
CA ARG A 49 -1.29 -2.98 -5.17
C ARG A 49 -0.16 -3.91 -5.60
N GLN A 50 0.50 -4.56 -4.64
CA GLN A 50 1.61 -5.48 -4.92
C GLN A 50 1.16 -6.66 -5.77
N ALA A 51 0.01 -7.26 -5.47
CA ALA A 51 -0.53 -8.37 -6.25
C ALA A 51 -0.76 -7.97 -7.71
N ARG A 52 -1.37 -6.80 -7.96
CA ARG A 52 -1.56 -6.29 -9.33
C ARG A 52 -0.22 -6.03 -10.02
N GLU A 53 0.67 -5.27 -9.38
CA GLU A 53 1.97 -4.89 -9.95
C GLU A 53 2.82 -6.11 -10.33
N LYS A 54 2.77 -7.17 -9.51
CA LYS A 54 3.47 -8.44 -9.79
C LYS A 54 2.97 -9.17 -11.04
N THR A 55 1.71 -8.95 -11.43
CA THR A 55 1.15 -9.53 -12.67
C THR A 55 1.45 -8.68 -13.91
N GLY A 56 1.92 -7.44 -13.74
CA GLY A 56 2.13 -6.51 -14.86
C GLY A 56 0.84 -5.97 -15.49
N LEU A 57 -0.32 -6.25 -14.90
CA LEU A 57 -1.62 -5.85 -15.44
C LEU A 57 -2.01 -4.42 -15.04
N THR A 58 -2.79 -3.77 -15.91
CA THR A 58 -3.49 -2.52 -15.58
C THR A 58 -4.56 -2.78 -14.51
N GLN A 59 -5.06 -1.73 -13.86
CA GLN A 59 -6.16 -1.88 -12.88
C GLN A 59 -7.39 -2.56 -13.49
N SER A 60 -7.79 -2.20 -14.72
CA SER A 60 -8.95 -2.81 -15.36
C SER A 60 -8.73 -4.28 -15.67
N ALA A 61 -7.58 -4.64 -16.28
CA ALA A 61 -7.27 -6.02 -16.64
C ALA A 61 -7.09 -6.92 -15.40
N PHE A 62 -6.50 -6.39 -14.32
CA PHE A 62 -6.40 -7.13 -13.08
C PHE A 62 -7.76 -7.31 -12.39
N ALA A 63 -8.58 -6.26 -12.38
CA ALA A 63 -9.93 -6.32 -11.81
C ALA A 63 -10.79 -7.37 -12.53
N GLU A 64 -10.73 -7.41 -13.86
CA GLU A 64 -11.34 -8.44 -14.70
C GLU A 64 -10.81 -9.84 -14.33
N ARG A 65 -9.49 -10.00 -14.21
CA ARG A 65 -8.86 -11.28 -13.87
C ARG A 65 -9.31 -11.88 -12.53
N ILE A 66 -9.63 -11.04 -11.55
CA ILE A 66 -10.11 -11.48 -10.24
C ILE A 66 -11.62 -11.32 -10.07
N GLU A 67 -12.35 -11.19 -11.18
CA GLU A 67 -13.82 -11.04 -11.23
C GLU A 67 -14.36 -9.97 -10.26
N THR A 68 -13.70 -8.81 -10.26
CA THR A 68 -14.01 -7.69 -9.36
C THR A 68 -14.28 -6.42 -10.18
N PRO A 69 -15.29 -5.60 -9.84
CA PRO A 69 -15.45 -4.30 -10.48
C PRO A 69 -14.22 -3.41 -10.31
N VAL A 70 -13.78 -2.75 -11.39
CA VAL A 70 -12.60 -1.86 -11.35
C VAL A 70 -12.71 -0.76 -10.30
N ALA A 71 -13.92 -0.26 -10.03
CA ALA A 71 -14.18 0.72 -8.97
C ALA A 71 -13.85 0.15 -7.59
N THR A 72 -14.27 -1.09 -7.32
CA THR A 72 -13.98 -1.81 -6.07
C THR A 72 -12.49 -2.07 -5.90
N LEU A 73 -11.78 -2.50 -6.95
CA LEU A 73 -10.32 -2.63 -6.91
C LEU A 73 -9.65 -1.29 -6.56
N ARG A 74 -10.11 -0.19 -7.18
CA ARG A 74 -9.58 1.16 -6.89
C ARG A 74 -9.83 1.58 -5.46
N ASP A 75 -11.01 1.27 -4.90
CA ASP A 75 -11.30 1.55 -3.50
C ASP A 75 -10.34 0.82 -2.56
N TRP A 76 -10.05 -0.44 -2.85
CA TRP A 76 -9.06 -1.22 -2.10
C TRP A 76 -7.65 -0.66 -2.24
N GLU A 77 -7.21 -0.37 -3.46
CA GLU A 77 -5.88 0.21 -3.72
C GLU A 77 -5.73 1.63 -3.16
N GLN A 78 -6.82 2.35 -2.94
CA GLN A 78 -6.78 3.68 -2.31
C GLN A 78 -6.87 3.62 -0.79
N GLY A 79 -7.27 2.48 -0.22
CA GLY A 79 -7.51 2.29 1.21
C GLY A 79 -8.87 2.79 1.67
N ARG A 80 -9.83 3.01 0.76
CA ARG A 80 -11.21 3.43 1.10
C ARG A 80 -12.01 2.29 1.73
N PHE A 81 -11.75 1.07 1.29
CA PHE A 81 -12.32 -0.16 1.85
C PHE A 81 -11.26 -1.26 1.92
N SER A 82 -11.44 -2.20 2.85
CA SER A 82 -10.62 -3.41 2.91
C SER A 82 -11.23 -4.51 2.04
N PRO A 83 -10.42 -5.28 1.29
CA PRO A 83 -10.91 -6.47 0.59
C PRO A 83 -11.41 -7.53 1.58
N PRO A 84 -12.37 -8.38 1.18
CA PRO A 84 -12.75 -9.56 1.95
C PRO A 84 -11.56 -10.48 2.25
N GLY A 85 -11.61 -11.22 3.36
CA GLY A 85 -10.51 -12.11 3.77
C GLY A 85 -10.12 -13.16 2.72
N GLY A 86 -11.09 -13.70 1.99
CA GLY A 86 -10.85 -14.64 0.88
C GLY A 86 -10.08 -14.00 -0.26
N VAL A 87 -10.40 -12.75 -0.62
CA VAL A 87 -9.67 -11.98 -1.63
C VAL A 87 -8.25 -11.70 -1.16
N LEU A 88 -8.06 -11.30 0.11
CA LEU A 88 -6.71 -11.11 0.66
C LEU A 88 -5.88 -12.40 0.63
N CYS A 89 -6.49 -13.56 0.86
CA CYS A 89 -5.82 -14.85 0.73
C CYS A 89 -5.33 -15.09 -0.71
N LEU A 90 -6.22 -14.90 -1.69
CA LEU A 90 -5.89 -15.00 -3.11
C LEU A 90 -4.77 -14.03 -3.51
N LEU A 91 -4.85 -12.76 -3.11
CA LEU A 91 -3.85 -11.76 -3.46
C LEU A 91 -2.47 -12.10 -2.89
N ARG A 92 -2.39 -12.66 -1.67
CA ARG A 92 -1.12 -13.14 -1.11
C ARG A 92 -0.55 -14.32 -1.89
N LEU A 93 -1.41 -15.19 -2.43
CA LEU A 93 -0.97 -16.28 -3.30
C LEU A 93 -0.40 -15.72 -4.60
N ILE A 94 -1.10 -14.78 -5.26
CA ILE A 94 -0.65 -14.11 -6.48
C ILE A 94 0.69 -13.38 -6.27
N ILE A 95 0.91 -12.74 -5.11
CA ILE A 95 2.21 -12.09 -4.81
C ILE A 95 3.37 -13.08 -4.85
N LYS A 96 3.15 -14.29 -4.31
CA LYS A 96 4.17 -15.36 -4.26
C LYS A 96 4.34 -16.07 -5.60
N HIS A 97 3.23 -16.23 -6.32
CA HIS A 97 3.10 -16.99 -7.56
C HIS A 97 2.30 -16.18 -8.59
N PRO A 98 2.89 -15.13 -9.19
CA PRO A 98 2.17 -14.26 -10.12
C PRO A 98 1.66 -15.00 -11.36
N GLU A 99 2.33 -16.09 -11.75
CA GLU A 99 1.95 -16.99 -12.83
C GLU A 99 0.55 -17.60 -12.63
N LEU A 100 0.16 -17.91 -11.39
CA LEU A 100 -1.17 -18.47 -11.08
C LEU A 100 -2.30 -17.51 -11.41
N SER A 101 -2.03 -16.21 -11.53
CA SER A 101 -3.04 -15.27 -11.99
C SER A 101 -3.55 -15.62 -13.39
N GLN A 102 -2.78 -16.33 -14.23
CA GLN A 102 -3.17 -16.74 -15.57
C GLN A 102 -4.21 -17.88 -15.58
N GLU A 103 -4.31 -18.63 -14.47
CA GLU A 103 -5.30 -19.69 -14.30
C GLU A 103 -6.66 -19.14 -13.82
N LEU A 104 -6.67 -17.90 -13.33
CA LEU A 104 -7.91 -17.21 -12.98
C LEU A 104 -8.66 -16.82 -14.25
N SER A 105 -9.98 -16.89 -14.17
CA SER A 105 -10.85 -16.98 -15.34
C SER A 105 -10.61 -15.85 -16.36
N THR A 106 -10.68 -16.25 -17.62
CA THR A 106 -11.30 -15.45 -18.67
C THR A 106 -12.43 -16.35 -19.19
N ALA A 107 -13.60 -16.28 -18.54
CA ALA A 107 -14.81 -16.87 -19.09
C ALA A 107 -15.31 -16.02 -20.27
#